data_AF-A0A6P2AR55-F1
#
_entry.id   AF-A0A6P2AR55-F1
#
_cell.length_a   1.000
_cell.length_b   1.000
_cell.length_c   1.000
_cell.angle_alpha   90.00
_cell.angle_beta   90.00
_cell.angle_gamma   90.00
#
_symmetry.space_group_name_H-M   'P 1'
#
loop_
_entity.id
_entity.type
_entity.pdbx_description
1 polymer ?
#
loop_
_entity_poly.entity_id
_entity_poly.type
_entity_poly.pdbx_seq_one_letter_code
_entity_poly.pdbx_strand_id
1 'polypeptide(L)'
;MTKEEATQVGRRHFPRVLDESGIPVGEETYRVWQDQLPELYPMAITLGSGRLERFGYRESMMGGQTPPFNSADGQSFIGIGLWTFSEIEAGWPLKSFRRSTRIPEESRDWFAQYNTFRQRVPTVLSADAEEFILPLRPIWTGFVTNSIFYGIVLLALIIVPRSLRRLIRVQRGQCPSCAYPIGVSNRCTECGTPIAPRRTGDQRK
;
A
#
# COMPACT_ATOMS: atom_id res chain seq x y z
N MET A 1 -25.68 -19.75 23.11
CA MET A 1 -25.41 -18.36 22.70
C MET A 1 -26.19 -18.09 21.43
N THR A 2 -27.14 -17.15 21.47
CA THR A 2 -27.96 -16.79 20.31
C THR A 2 -27.19 -15.87 19.35
N LYS A 3 -27.64 -15.76 18.09
CA LYS A 3 -27.03 -14.87 17.08
C LYS A 3 -27.00 -13.40 17.54
N GLU A 4 -28.00 -12.98 18.32
CA GLU A 4 -28.09 -11.65 18.91
C GLU A 4 -27.08 -11.45 20.04
N GLU A 5 -26.88 -12.45 20.92
CA GLU A 5 -25.86 -12.42 21.97
C GLU A 5 -24.44 -12.34 21.40
N ALA A 6 -24.13 -13.12 20.35
CA ALA A 6 -22.83 -13.06 19.67
C ALA A 6 -22.57 -11.66 19.06
N THR A 7 -23.61 -11.06 18.47
CA THR A 7 -23.54 -9.71 17.90
C THR A 7 -23.34 -8.64 18.98
N GLN A 8 -23.95 -8.82 20.16
CA GLN A 8 -23.87 -7.89 21.27
C GLN A 8 -22.52 -7.96 22.01
N VAL A 9 -21.95 -9.16 22.16
CA VAL A 9 -20.60 -9.38 22.71
C VAL A 9 -19.54 -8.74 21.79
N GLY A 10 -19.67 -8.93 20.48
CA GLY A 10 -18.80 -8.28 19.49
C GLY A 10 -18.82 -6.74 19.54
N ARG A 11 -19.92 -6.11 19.98
CA ARG A 11 -19.96 -4.65 20.16
C ARG A 11 -19.34 -4.17 21.48
N ARG A 12 -19.36 -4.99 22.55
CA ARG A 12 -18.85 -4.59 23.87
C ARG A 12 -17.33 -4.67 24.00
N HIS A 13 -16.68 -5.61 23.31
CA HIS A 13 -15.23 -5.83 23.47
C HIS A 13 -14.36 -5.09 22.46
N PHE A 14 -14.95 -4.44 21.45
CA PHE A 14 -14.22 -3.75 20.39
C PHE A 14 -14.61 -2.27 20.25
N PRO A 15 -14.53 -1.43 21.30
CA PRO A 15 -15.20 -0.14 21.27
C PRO A 15 -14.52 0.98 20.45
N ARG A 16 -13.32 0.81 19.84
CA ARG A 16 -12.64 1.96 19.18
C ARG A 16 -11.73 1.74 17.97
N VAL A 17 -11.52 0.53 17.47
CA VAL A 17 -10.62 0.29 16.30
C VAL A 17 -11.37 -0.32 15.11
N LEU A 18 -12.70 -0.25 15.13
CA LEU A 18 -13.53 -0.81 14.07
C LEU A 18 -13.61 0.17 12.90
N ASP A 19 -13.36 -0.31 11.67
CA ASP A 19 -13.73 0.45 10.46
C ASP A 19 -15.26 0.56 10.34
N GLU A 20 -15.74 1.25 9.29
CA GLU A 20 -17.18 1.41 9.01
C GLU A 20 -17.94 0.06 8.90
N SER A 21 -17.22 -1.07 8.75
CA SER A 21 -17.78 -2.42 8.72
C SER A 21 -17.73 -3.17 10.07
N GLY A 22 -17.27 -2.52 11.15
CA GLY A 22 -17.24 -3.16 12.47
C GLY A 22 -16.01 -4.06 12.68
N ILE A 23 -14.91 -3.85 11.96
CA ILE A 23 -13.74 -4.76 11.94
C ILE A 23 -12.45 -4.05 12.41
N PRO A 24 -11.67 -4.63 13.34
CA PRO A 24 -10.33 -4.12 13.67
C PRO A 24 -9.41 -4.22 12.45
N VAL A 25 -8.54 -3.22 12.19
CA VAL A 25 -7.67 -3.17 10.98
C VAL A 25 -6.19 -2.90 11.32
N GLY A 26 -5.24 -3.63 10.70
CA GLY A 26 -3.78 -3.53 10.95
C GLY A 26 -3.20 -4.55 11.93
N GLU A 27 -1.98 -4.30 12.44
CA GLU A 27 -1.26 -5.19 13.37
C GLU A 27 -2.05 -5.44 14.68
N GLU A 28 -2.84 -4.45 15.10
CA GLU A 28 -3.80 -4.62 16.20
C GLU A 28 -4.90 -5.62 15.87
N THR A 29 -5.34 -5.78 14.62
CA THR A 29 -6.27 -6.87 14.25
C THR A 29 -5.66 -8.21 14.52
N TYR A 30 -4.41 -8.40 14.09
CA TYR A 30 -3.73 -9.66 14.26
C TYR A 30 -3.54 -9.99 15.75
N ARG A 31 -3.15 -9.00 16.56
CA ARG A 31 -3.03 -9.14 18.01
C ARG A 31 -4.38 -9.33 18.69
N VAL A 32 -5.38 -8.53 18.35
CA VAL A 32 -6.74 -8.65 18.90
C VAL A 32 -7.33 -10.01 18.56
N TRP A 33 -7.12 -10.51 17.34
CA TRP A 33 -7.53 -11.88 17.00
C TRP A 33 -6.69 -12.90 17.76
N GLN A 34 -5.36 -12.79 17.85
CA GLN A 34 -4.54 -13.72 18.66
C GLN A 34 -4.92 -13.73 20.15
N ASP A 35 -5.18 -12.57 20.73
CA ASP A 35 -5.41 -12.39 22.16
C ASP A 35 -6.87 -12.67 22.55
N GLN A 36 -7.84 -12.35 21.69
CA GLN A 36 -9.28 -12.51 21.98
C GLN A 36 -9.91 -13.75 21.34
N LEU A 37 -9.28 -14.39 20.34
CA LEU A 37 -9.77 -15.68 19.81
C LEU A 37 -9.94 -16.74 20.90
N PRO A 38 -8.99 -16.93 21.84
CA PRO A 38 -9.14 -17.92 22.89
C PRO A 38 -10.33 -17.61 23.83
N GLU A 39 -10.70 -16.34 23.97
CA GLU A 39 -11.80 -15.91 24.83
C GLU A 39 -13.16 -16.01 24.13
N LEU A 40 -13.23 -15.61 22.85
CA LEU A 40 -14.45 -15.66 22.03
C LEU A 40 -14.76 -17.07 21.51
N TYR A 41 -13.72 -17.86 21.26
CA TYR A 41 -13.80 -19.21 20.72
C TYR A 41 -12.74 -20.10 21.41
N PRO A 42 -12.96 -20.50 22.68
CA PRO A 42 -11.98 -21.27 23.46
C PRO A 42 -11.61 -22.64 22.86
N MET A 43 -12.35 -23.09 21.84
CA MET A 43 -12.08 -24.33 21.10
C MET A 43 -11.66 -24.11 19.64
N ALA A 44 -11.41 -22.87 19.20
CA ALA A 44 -10.88 -22.63 17.86
C ALA A 44 -9.42 -23.13 17.80
N ILE A 45 -9.15 -24.02 16.85
CA ILE A 45 -7.80 -24.52 16.60
C ILE A 45 -7.18 -23.64 15.52
N THR A 46 -6.20 -22.83 15.89
CA THR A 46 -5.37 -22.10 14.92
C THR A 46 -4.58 -23.11 14.10
N LEU A 47 -4.87 -23.21 12.79
CA LEU A 47 -4.20 -24.15 11.90
C LEU A 47 -2.86 -23.63 11.39
N GLY A 48 -2.73 -22.31 11.31
CA GLY A 48 -1.51 -21.69 10.85
C GLY A 48 -1.65 -20.18 10.75
N SER A 49 -0.52 -19.50 10.95
CA SER A 49 -0.36 -18.11 10.59
C SER A 49 0.86 -17.99 9.69
N GLY A 50 0.73 -17.21 8.62
CA GLY A 50 1.78 -16.99 7.66
C GLY A 50 1.93 -15.49 7.42
N ARG A 51 3.18 -15.02 7.39
CA ARG A 51 3.49 -13.65 7.01
C ARG A 51 4.50 -13.67 5.87
N LEU A 52 4.10 -13.12 4.74
CA LEU A 52 4.96 -12.94 3.57
C LEU A 52 5.23 -11.45 3.39
N GLU A 53 6.50 -11.06 3.46
CA GLU A 53 6.93 -9.69 3.27
C GLU A 53 7.88 -9.62 2.07
N ARG A 54 7.51 -8.83 1.06
CA ARG A 54 8.31 -8.56 -0.14
C ARG A 54 8.45 -7.05 -0.30
N PHE A 55 9.34 -6.60 -1.17
CA PHE A 55 9.57 -5.17 -1.37
C PHE A 55 8.27 -4.44 -1.75
N GLY A 56 7.81 -3.53 -0.88
CA GLY A 56 6.56 -2.81 -1.09
C GLY A 56 5.28 -3.66 -0.92
N TYR A 57 5.36 -4.95 -0.62
CA TYR A 57 4.22 -5.86 -0.47
C TYR A 57 4.24 -6.61 0.87
N ARG A 58 3.10 -6.71 1.54
CA ARG A 58 2.97 -7.50 2.78
C ARG A 58 1.66 -8.25 2.71
N GLU A 59 1.71 -9.53 3.01
CA GLU A 59 0.55 -10.39 3.10
C GLU A 59 0.60 -11.14 4.43
N SER A 60 -0.51 -11.05 5.15
CA SER A 60 -0.70 -11.77 6.42
C SER A 60 -1.90 -12.68 6.25
N MET A 61 -1.68 -13.97 6.46
CA MET A 61 -2.71 -15.00 6.42
C MET A 61 -2.87 -15.61 7.81
N MET A 62 -4.12 -15.76 8.24
CA MET A 62 -4.47 -16.51 9.43
C MET A 62 -5.63 -17.43 9.10
N GLY A 63 -5.49 -18.69 9.46
CA GLY A 63 -6.54 -19.69 9.28
C GLY A 63 -6.76 -20.51 10.54
N GLY A 64 -8.00 -20.92 10.77
CA GLY A 64 -8.36 -21.78 11.88
C GLY A 64 -9.57 -22.64 11.57
N GLN A 65 -9.81 -23.62 12.43
CA GLN A 65 -11.02 -24.42 12.44
C GLN A 65 -11.96 -23.88 13.51
N THR A 66 -13.22 -23.65 13.14
CA THR A 66 -14.30 -23.58 14.13
C THR A 66 -14.64 -25.00 14.60
N PRO A 67 -14.90 -25.20 15.91
CA PRO A 67 -15.44 -26.46 16.39
C PRO A 67 -16.79 -26.74 15.72
N PRO A 68 -17.17 -28.01 15.54
CA PRO A 68 -18.46 -28.36 14.96
C PRO A 68 -19.60 -27.73 15.76
N PHE A 69 -20.48 -27.00 15.10
CA PHE A 69 -21.66 -26.40 15.71
C PHE A 69 -22.83 -27.39 15.63
N ASN A 70 -23.33 -27.84 16.77
CA ASN A 70 -24.58 -28.62 16.80
C ASN A 70 -25.76 -27.65 16.63
N SER A 71 -26.48 -27.78 15.53
CA SER A 71 -27.75 -27.09 15.35
C SER A 71 -28.79 -27.64 16.34
N ALA A 72 -29.62 -26.76 16.91
CA ALA A 72 -30.60 -27.13 17.95
C ALA A 72 -31.69 -28.11 17.43
N ASP A 73 -31.82 -28.19 16.11
CA ASP A 73 -32.68 -29.05 15.32
C ASP A 73 -32.17 -30.50 15.18
N GLY A 74 -31.03 -30.83 15.79
CA GLY A 74 -30.54 -32.22 15.86
C GLY A 74 -29.96 -32.75 14.55
N GLN A 75 -29.92 -31.93 13.50
CA GLN A 75 -29.13 -32.21 12.31
C GLN A 75 -27.68 -31.80 12.60
N SER A 76 -26.90 -32.71 13.18
CA SER A 76 -25.48 -32.50 13.42
C SER A 76 -24.74 -32.22 12.10
N PHE A 77 -24.49 -30.95 11.81
CA PHE A 77 -23.62 -30.55 10.71
C PHE A 77 -22.19 -30.68 11.21
N ILE A 78 -21.51 -31.79 10.87
CA ILE A 78 -20.07 -31.94 11.07
C ILE A 78 -19.37 -31.15 9.95
N GLY A 79 -19.53 -29.83 9.98
CA GLY A 79 -18.72 -28.91 9.19
C GLY A 79 -17.55 -28.48 10.06
N ILE A 80 -16.32 -28.85 9.67
CA ILE A 80 -15.15 -28.14 10.15
C ILE A 80 -15.13 -26.82 9.39
N GLY A 81 -15.58 -25.74 10.02
CA GLY A 81 -15.56 -24.43 9.41
C GLY A 81 -14.13 -23.91 9.33
N LEU A 82 -13.57 -23.93 8.13
CA LEU A 82 -12.31 -23.26 7.86
C LEU A 82 -12.59 -21.79 7.65
N TRP A 83 -12.11 -20.95 8.57
CA TRP A 83 -12.05 -19.52 8.33
C TRP A 83 -10.63 -19.16 7.92
N THR A 84 -10.54 -18.26 6.93
CA THR A 84 -9.26 -17.68 6.49
C THR A 84 -9.42 -16.17 6.42
N PHE A 85 -8.52 -15.47 7.09
CA PHE A 85 -8.34 -14.03 7.02
C PHE A 85 -7.05 -13.75 6.25
N SER A 86 -7.16 -12.95 5.18
CA SER A 86 -5.99 -12.44 4.45
C SER A 86 -6.02 -10.91 4.47
N GLU A 87 -4.91 -10.31 4.90
CA GLU A 87 -4.66 -8.88 4.82
C GLU A 87 -3.46 -8.62 3.90
N ILE A 88 -3.71 -7.80 2.86
CA ILE A 88 -2.73 -7.42 1.86
C ILE A 88 -2.47 -5.93 1.98
N GLU A 89 -1.20 -5.53 2.11
CA GLU A 89 -0.74 -4.15 2.12
C GLU A 89 0.31 -3.90 1.03
N ALA A 90 0.06 -2.92 0.17
CA ALA A 90 0.92 -2.57 -0.95
C ALA A 90 1.31 -1.09 -0.95
N GLY A 91 2.53 -0.79 -1.40
CA GLY A 91 3.03 0.56 -1.62
C GLY A 91 4.51 0.70 -1.27
N TRP A 92 5.19 1.60 -1.97
CA TRP A 92 6.58 1.97 -1.73
C TRP A 92 6.76 3.48 -1.94
N PRO A 93 7.55 4.20 -1.12
CA PRO A 93 8.30 3.71 0.04
C PRO A 93 7.44 3.30 1.24
N LEU A 94 6.25 3.86 1.40
CA LEU A 94 5.30 3.48 2.45
C LEU A 94 4.10 2.71 1.90
N LYS A 95 3.49 1.86 2.73
CA LYS A 95 2.25 1.14 2.39
C LYS A 95 1.12 2.13 2.19
N SER A 96 0.57 2.18 0.98
CA SER A 96 -0.47 3.14 0.59
C SER A 96 -1.83 2.53 0.39
N PHE A 97 -1.90 1.21 0.23
CA PHE A 97 -3.13 0.49 -0.03
C PHE A 97 -3.22 -0.74 0.86
N ARG A 98 -4.44 -1.05 1.30
CA ARG A 98 -4.79 -2.19 2.12
C ARG A 98 -6.01 -2.90 1.52
N ARG A 99 -6.10 -4.20 1.76
CA ARG A 99 -7.32 -4.98 1.59
C ARG A 99 -7.36 -6.07 2.63
N SER A 100 -8.49 -6.18 3.31
CA SER A 100 -8.84 -7.31 4.16
C SER A 100 -9.87 -8.15 3.43
N THR A 101 -9.59 -9.43 3.22
CA THR A 101 -10.57 -10.39 2.68
C THR A 101 -10.92 -11.38 3.77
N ARG A 102 -12.22 -11.47 4.07
CA ARG A 102 -12.79 -12.54 4.89
C ARG A 102 -13.43 -13.55 3.96
N ILE A 103 -13.20 -14.82 4.26
CA ILE A 103 -13.72 -15.93 3.48
C ILE A 103 -14.83 -16.57 4.32
N PRO A 104 -16.11 -16.26 4.08
CA PRO A 104 -17.20 -16.85 4.85
C PRO A 104 -17.37 -18.34 4.52
N GLU A 105 -17.76 -19.10 5.56
CA GLU A 105 -17.85 -20.56 5.64
C GLU A 105 -18.91 -21.19 4.71
N GLU A 106 -19.90 -20.41 4.25
CA GLU A 106 -21.18 -20.94 3.77
C GLU A 106 -21.21 -21.45 2.32
N SER A 107 -20.09 -21.49 1.59
CA SER A 107 -20.10 -21.89 0.17
C SER A 107 -19.39 -23.22 -0.07
N ARG A 108 -20.15 -24.32 -0.11
CA ARG A 108 -19.73 -25.56 -0.79
C ARG A 108 -19.38 -25.31 -2.27
N ASP A 109 -19.90 -24.23 -2.85
CA ASP A 109 -19.58 -23.70 -4.19
C ASP A 109 -18.47 -22.63 -4.20
N TRP A 110 -17.61 -22.55 -3.18
CA TRP A 110 -16.61 -21.48 -3.08
C TRP A 110 -15.72 -21.36 -4.33
N PHE A 111 -15.36 -22.46 -5.00
CA PHE A 111 -14.63 -22.40 -6.28
C PHE A 111 -15.40 -21.64 -7.40
N ALA A 112 -16.73 -21.65 -7.39
CA ALA A 112 -17.56 -20.98 -8.38
C ALA A 112 -17.81 -19.49 -8.05
N GLN A 113 -17.99 -19.14 -6.77
CA GLN A 113 -18.26 -17.75 -6.35
C GLN A 113 -16.99 -16.89 -6.20
N TYR A 114 -15.84 -17.50 -5.93
CA TYR A 114 -14.55 -16.79 -5.97
C TYR A 114 -14.23 -16.18 -7.34
N ASN A 115 -14.84 -16.69 -8.41
CA ASN A 115 -14.63 -16.19 -9.75
C ASN A 115 -15.45 -14.93 -10.10
N THR A 116 -16.49 -14.56 -9.34
CA THR A 116 -17.44 -13.51 -9.74
C THR A 116 -17.12 -12.09 -9.21
N PHE A 117 -16.41 -11.95 -8.08
CA PHE A 117 -15.90 -10.65 -7.60
C PHE A 117 -14.42 -10.40 -7.97
N ARG A 118 -13.89 -11.21 -8.87
CA ARG A 118 -12.63 -10.92 -9.55
C ARG A 118 -12.94 -9.98 -10.70
N GLN A 119 -12.52 -8.73 -10.58
CA GLN A 119 -12.11 -8.01 -11.78
C GLN A 119 -10.95 -8.81 -12.36
N ARG A 120 -11.26 -9.75 -13.26
CA ARG A 120 -10.29 -10.36 -14.15
C ARG A 120 -9.76 -9.20 -14.96
N VAL A 121 -8.66 -8.59 -14.51
CA VAL A 121 -7.88 -7.75 -15.39
C VAL A 121 -7.42 -8.73 -16.47
N PRO A 122 -7.88 -8.60 -17.73
CA PRO A 122 -7.44 -9.52 -18.77
C PRO A 122 -5.95 -9.26 -18.98
N THR A 123 -5.11 -10.03 -18.32
CA THR A 123 -3.68 -10.03 -18.55
C THR A 123 -3.48 -10.71 -19.89
N VAL A 124 -3.48 -9.93 -20.97
CA VAL A 124 -3.44 -10.41 -22.37
C VAL A 124 -2.13 -11.17 -22.70
N LEU A 125 -1.26 -11.47 -21.73
CA LEU A 125 0.11 -11.93 -21.94
C LEU A 125 0.61 -13.04 -21.00
N SER A 126 -0.21 -13.70 -20.17
CA SER A 126 0.26 -14.88 -19.43
C SER A 126 -0.82 -15.95 -19.29
N ALA A 127 -0.54 -17.16 -19.77
CA ALA A 127 -1.35 -18.35 -19.54
C ALA A 127 -1.28 -18.81 -18.06
N ASP A 128 -0.30 -18.33 -17.31
CA ASP A 128 -0.12 -18.53 -15.87
C ASP A 128 -0.51 -17.25 -15.13
N ALA A 129 -1.70 -16.71 -15.40
CA ALA A 129 -2.19 -15.53 -14.70
C ALA A 129 -2.50 -15.88 -13.24
N GLU A 130 -1.47 -15.87 -12.39
CA GLU A 130 -1.66 -15.80 -10.94
C GLU A 130 -2.63 -14.65 -10.66
N GLU A 131 -3.70 -15.00 -9.96
CA GLU A 131 -4.85 -14.12 -9.76
C GLU A 131 -4.44 -12.96 -8.84
N PHE A 132 -4.06 -11.84 -9.44
CA PHE A 132 -3.57 -10.70 -8.70
C PHE A 132 -4.73 -9.94 -8.06
N ILE A 133 -4.75 -9.93 -6.73
CA ILE A 133 -5.77 -9.24 -5.94
C ILE A 133 -5.34 -7.79 -5.70
N LEU A 134 -6.07 -6.82 -6.25
CA LEU A 134 -5.78 -5.40 -6.05
C LEU A 134 -6.24 -4.92 -4.66
N PRO A 135 -5.36 -4.25 -3.88
CA PRO A 135 -5.74 -3.57 -2.65
C PRO A 135 -6.32 -2.19 -2.98
N LEU A 136 -7.61 -1.99 -2.67
CA LEU A 136 -8.35 -0.78 -3.09
C LEU A 136 -8.58 0.22 -1.95
N ARG A 137 -8.32 -0.14 -0.68
CA ARG A 137 -8.55 0.78 0.44
C ARG A 137 -7.27 1.60 0.69
N PRO A 138 -7.30 2.92 0.53
CA PRO A 138 -6.11 3.73 0.77
C PRO A 138 -5.74 3.77 2.26
N ILE A 139 -4.46 3.59 2.56
CA ILE A 139 -3.84 3.94 3.84
C ILE A 139 -3.40 5.39 3.70
N TRP A 140 -4.21 6.32 4.18
CA TRP A 140 -4.06 7.76 3.93
C TRP A 140 -2.66 8.31 4.19
N THR A 141 -2.04 7.89 5.29
CA THR A 141 -0.69 8.32 5.68
C THR A 141 0.36 7.91 4.64
N GLY A 142 0.34 6.65 4.20
CA GLY A 142 1.25 6.17 3.17
C GLY A 142 0.93 6.76 1.79
N PHE A 143 -0.34 6.91 1.45
CA PHE A 143 -0.78 7.47 0.17
C PHE A 143 -0.30 8.92 -0.02
N VAL A 144 -0.52 9.77 1.00
CA VAL A 144 -0.07 11.17 0.97
C VAL A 144 1.45 11.25 0.91
N THR A 145 2.15 10.46 1.72
CA THR A 145 3.62 10.49 1.76
C THR A 145 4.23 10.04 0.44
N ASN A 146 3.70 8.96 -0.16
CA ASN A 146 4.18 8.49 -1.46
C ASN A 146 3.90 9.54 -2.56
N SER A 147 2.73 10.18 -2.53
CA SER A 147 2.38 11.24 -3.50
C SER A 147 3.35 12.43 -3.42
N ILE A 148 3.69 12.88 -2.21
CA ILE A 148 4.68 13.94 -1.99
C ILE A 148 6.07 13.47 -2.45
N PHE A 149 6.49 12.26 -2.07
CA PHE A 149 7.79 11.71 -2.44
C PHE A 149 7.99 11.67 -3.95
N TYR A 150 7.04 11.07 -4.68
CA TYR A 150 7.09 10.98 -6.13
C TYR A 150 6.94 12.36 -6.80
N GLY A 151 6.13 13.26 -6.22
CA GLY A 151 6.03 14.65 -6.65
C GLY A 151 7.36 15.40 -6.58
N ILE A 152 8.10 15.25 -5.46
CA ILE A 152 9.43 15.84 -5.28
C ILE A 152 10.43 15.24 -6.28
N VAL A 153 10.46 13.92 -6.44
CA VAL A 153 11.36 13.26 -7.39
C VAL A 153 11.11 13.74 -8.82
N LEU A 154 9.85 13.84 -9.23
CA LEU A 154 9.48 14.32 -10.56
C LEU A 154 9.86 15.80 -10.73
N LEU A 155 9.61 16.64 -9.72
CA LEU A 155 10.00 18.04 -9.74
C LEU A 155 11.52 18.20 -9.83
N ALA A 156 12.29 17.38 -9.10
CA ALA A 156 13.74 17.37 -9.16
C ALA A 156 14.23 16.97 -10.56
N LEU A 157 13.64 15.96 -11.19
CA LEU A 157 13.98 15.55 -12.56
C LEU A 157 13.77 16.66 -13.59
N ILE A 158 12.83 17.58 -13.36
CA ILE A 158 12.57 18.71 -14.27
C ILE A 158 13.50 19.90 -13.96
N ILE A 159 13.69 20.24 -12.68
CA ILE A 159 14.44 21.44 -12.26
C ILE A 159 15.95 21.22 -12.27
N VAL A 160 16.42 20.04 -11.84
CA VAL A 160 17.85 19.75 -11.67
C VAL A 160 18.60 19.85 -13.01
N PRO A 161 18.16 19.23 -14.12
CA PRO A 161 18.89 19.34 -15.38
C PRO A 161 18.96 20.76 -15.92
N ARG A 162 17.91 21.57 -15.71
CA ARG A 162 17.90 22.98 -16.13
C ARG A 162 18.90 23.80 -15.34
N SER A 163 18.90 23.63 -14.02
CA SER A 163 19.81 24.31 -13.11
C SER A 163 21.26 23.86 -13.33
N LEU A 164 21.48 22.56 -13.51
CA LEU A 164 22.80 21.98 -13.75
C LEU A 164 23.38 22.45 -15.09
N ARG A 165 22.58 22.45 -16.18
CA ARG A 165 23.01 23.02 -17.46
C ARG A 165 23.37 24.49 -17.34
N ARG A 166 22.58 25.26 -16.57
CA ARG A 166 22.86 26.67 -16.31
C ARG A 166 24.20 26.86 -15.58
N LEU A 167 24.45 26.06 -14.55
CA LEU A 167 25.70 26.08 -13.79
C LEU A 167 26.91 25.69 -14.64
N ILE A 168 26.81 24.61 -15.42
CA ILE A 168 27.88 24.14 -16.32
C ILE A 168 28.22 25.22 -17.35
N ARG A 169 27.22 25.92 -17.92
CA ARG A 169 27.46 27.03 -18.86
C ARG A 169 28.21 28.18 -18.20
N VAL A 170 27.82 28.57 -16.98
CA VAL A 170 28.51 29.63 -16.21
C VAL A 170 29.95 29.23 -15.90
N GLN A 171 30.20 27.98 -15.50
CA GLN A 171 31.55 27.46 -15.26
C GLN A 171 32.41 27.43 -16.52
N ARG A 172 31.80 27.22 -17.69
CA ARG A 172 32.47 27.29 -19.00
C ARG A 172 32.63 28.72 -19.54
N GLY A 173 32.24 29.75 -18.79
CA GLY A 173 32.29 31.13 -19.25
C GLY A 173 31.31 31.45 -20.38
N GLN A 174 30.17 30.76 -20.44
CA GLN A 174 29.09 30.98 -21.42
C GLN A 174 27.86 31.58 -20.76
N CYS A 175 27.09 32.34 -21.54
CA CYS A 175 25.83 32.92 -21.09
C CYS A 175 24.85 31.80 -20.67
N PRO A 176 24.23 31.88 -19.48
CA PRO A 176 23.29 30.86 -19.01
C PRO A 176 22.07 30.70 -19.93
N SER A 177 21.67 31.78 -20.63
CA SER A 177 20.49 31.82 -21.51
C SER A 177 20.79 31.27 -22.91
N CYS A 178 21.63 31.97 -23.69
CA CYS A 178 21.89 31.66 -25.10
C CYS A 178 23.13 30.79 -25.35
N ALA A 179 23.95 30.50 -24.33
CA ALA A 179 25.23 29.79 -24.44
C ALA A 179 26.34 30.50 -25.24
N TYR A 180 26.19 31.79 -25.56
CA TYR A 180 27.26 32.58 -26.19
C TYR A 180 28.41 32.85 -25.19
N PRO A 181 29.69 32.80 -25.61
CA PRO A 181 30.82 33.13 -24.74
C PRO A 181 30.69 34.51 -24.09
N ILE A 182 30.99 34.60 -22.79
CA ILE A 182 30.87 35.85 -22.03
C ILE A 182 32.10 36.72 -22.33
N GLY A 183 31.87 37.89 -22.93
CA GLY A 183 32.88 38.93 -23.14
C GLY A 183 33.11 39.82 -21.91
N VAL A 184 33.66 41.01 -22.14
CA VAL A 184 33.99 41.99 -21.07
C VAL A 184 32.75 42.77 -20.58
N SER A 185 31.65 42.75 -21.34
CA SER A 185 30.42 43.47 -21.01
C SER A 185 29.64 42.80 -19.87
N ASN A 186 28.95 43.62 -19.07
CA ASN A 186 28.02 43.19 -18.02
C ASN A 186 26.65 42.70 -18.56
N ARG A 187 26.50 42.63 -19.89
CA ARG A 187 25.32 42.13 -20.59
C ARG A 187 25.75 41.23 -21.75
N CYS A 188 24.97 40.20 -22.03
CA CYS A 188 25.18 39.34 -23.19
C CYS A 188 24.94 40.12 -24.48
N THR A 189 25.85 40.05 -25.45
CA THR A 189 25.73 40.72 -26.74
C THR A 189 24.60 40.17 -27.61
N GLU A 190 24.29 38.87 -27.47
CA GLU A 190 23.21 38.22 -28.24
C GLU A 190 21.84 38.44 -27.60
N CYS A 191 21.67 38.00 -26.34
CA CYS A 191 20.36 37.95 -25.70
C CYS A 191 20.07 39.11 -24.73
N GLY A 192 21.02 40.03 -24.51
CA GLY A 192 20.86 41.18 -23.60
C GLY A 192 20.75 40.84 -22.12
N THR A 193 20.74 39.55 -21.74
CA THR A 193 20.62 39.13 -20.33
C THR A 193 21.79 39.69 -19.53
N PRO A 194 21.55 40.30 -18.35
CA PRO A 194 22.62 40.78 -17.48
C PRO A 194 23.47 39.61 -16.99
N ILE A 195 24.78 39.77 -17.07
CA ILE A 195 25.77 38.77 -16.66
C ILE A 195 26.55 39.36 -15.49
N ALA A 196 26.73 38.57 -14.41
CA ALA A 196 27.59 38.97 -13.32
C ALA A 196 29.03 39.16 -13.84
N PRO A 197 29.66 40.32 -13.61
CA PRO A 197 31.01 40.57 -14.10
C PRO A 197 31.97 39.52 -13.51
N ARG A 198 32.81 38.93 -14.38
CA ARG A 198 33.84 37.98 -13.95
C ARG A 198 34.78 38.72 -13.00
N ARG A 199 35.01 38.18 -11.80
CA ARG A 199 35.96 38.77 -10.84
C ARG A 199 37.32 38.83 -11.51
N THR A 200 37.85 40.04 -11.68
CA THR A 200 39.08 40.35 -12.41
C THR A 200 40.34 39.69 -11.85
N GLY A 201 40.27 39.08 -10.65
CA GLY A 201 41.36 38.32 -10.04
C GLY A 201 41.53 36.86 -10.54
N ASP A 202 40.62 36.35 -11.37
CA ASP A 202 40.63 34.94 -11.83
C ASP A 202 41.36 34.73 -13.17
N GLN A 203 42.12 35.71 -13.66
CA GLN A 203 42.96 35.59 -14.87
C GLN A 203 44.31 34.89 -14.62
N ARG A 204 44.52 34.26 -13.45
CA ARG A 204 45.74 33.50 -13.17
C ARG A 204 45.61 32.04 -13.61
N LYS A 205 45.94 31.76 -14.88
CA LYS A 205 46.80 30.65 -15.33
C LYS A 205 46.76 30.51 -16.85
#